data_AF-A0A1H3DA37-F1
#
_entry.id   AF-A0A1H3DA37-F1
#
_cell.length_a   1.000
_cell.length_b   1.000
_cell.length_c   1.000
_cell.angle_alpha   90.00
_cell.angle_beta   90.00
_cell.angle_gamma   90.00
#
_symmetry.space_group_name_H-M   'P 1'
#
loop_
_entity.id
_entity.type
_entity.pdbx_description
1 polymer ?
#
loop_
_entity_poly.entity_id
_entity_poly.type
_entity_poly.pdbx_seq_one_letter_code
_entity_poly.pdbx_strand_id
1 'polypeptide(L)'
;MSTIHFTQKAEVKERQFFRKYGRPGYKIYTVTGKENTIERVTEKYVYIKTSSGNKANRIPRVLLIKALAILFHRRVITLKELMRIQKFSSAMAALIRIIMVDICKVRRTPTGVRLSLKGLRYIFSGISKGKQDVRIVKSNGGLFVLINYLTVRSDTAATWKQNLRELGFDYKCVLLDPGEKTLHEAKKKGKILKPIDIDEYASFVKQHRDIIYQYLTIDKIADPETTKSNTLYLEQVVGHKPIPVYHVQNSLEVLQDYVDQGYEVIAIGGSVFVGPKRRVQLFDEIFKRFNDTANFHALGLGSTELLLRYPWFSADASSWLNGRIFRNLLSFQGTVRVPAWMNSRDALGFNVRMLSSLEDRYTDIQINIDLLPPS
;
A
#
# COMPACT_ATOMS: atom_id res chain seq x y z
N MET A 1 -3.92 -9.43 14.91
CA MET A 1 -4.18 -8.05 15.39
C MET A 1 -4.25 -7.03 14.26
N SER A 2 -3.54 -7.18 13.12
CA SER A 2 -3.66 -6.23 11.99
C SER A 2 -5.08 -6.14 11.42
N THR A 3 -5.83 -7.26 11.44
CA THR A 3 -7.21 -7.35 10.99
C THR A 3 -8.19 -6.52 11.83
N ILE A 4 -7.94 -6.36 13.14
CA ILE A 4 -8.81 -5.58 14.04
C ILE A 4 -8.79 -4.10 13.64
N HIS A 5 -7.61 -3.55 13.36
CA HIS A 5 -7.44 -2.15 12.96
C HIS A 5 -8.28 -1.81 11.71
N PHE A 6 -8.21 -2.65 10.67
CA PHE A 6 -8.97 -2.41 9.43
C PHE A 6 -10.48 -2.65 9.60
N THR A 7 -10.88 -3.60 10.45
CA THR A 7 -12.30 -3.77 10.83
C THR A 7 -12.84 -2.54 11.55
N GLN A 8 -12.09 -1.96 12.51
CA GLN A 8 -12.49 -0.74 13.20
C GLN A 8 -12.65 0.44 12.24
N LYS A 9 -11.72 0.61 11.29
CA LYS A 9 -11.83 1.63 10.24
C LYS A 9 -13.05 1.42 9.35
N ALA A 10 -13.31 0.17 8.96
CA ALA A 10 -14.49 -0.20 8.20
C ALA A 10 -15.79 0.14 8.93
N GLU A 11 -15.89 -0.19 10.22
CA GLU A 11 -17.05 0.14 11.05
C GLU A 11 -17.26 1.65 11.18
N VAL A 12 -16.21 2.43 11.44
CA VAL A 12 -16.31 3.88 11.55
C VAL A 12 -16.81 4.47 10.24
N LYS A 13 -16.23 4.06 9.10
CA LYS A 13 -16.61 4.56 7.78
C LYS A 13 -18.04 4.21 7.41
N GLU A 14 -18.44 2.97 7.68
CA GLU A 14 -19.79 2.46 7.44
C GLU A 14 -20.83 3.20 8.29
N ARG A 15 -20.56 3.39 9.60
CA ARG A 15 -21.44 4.13 10.52
C ARG A 15 -21.60 5.59 10.09
N GLN A 16 -20.51 6.26 9.72
CA GLN A 16 -20.54 7.65 9.23
C GLN A 16 -21.41 7.79 7.98
N PHE A 17 -21.27 6.86 7.02
CA PHE A 17 -22.08 6.86 5.81
C PHE A 17 -23.57 6.71 6.13
N PHE A 18 -23.96 5.69 6.89
CA PHE A 18 -25.39 5.45 7.17
C PHE A 18 -26.01 6.50 8.10
N ARG A 19 -25.23 7.12 8.99
CA ARG A 19 -25.71 8.28 9.77
C ARG A 19 -26.12 9.44 8.86
N LYS A 20 -25.43 9.66 7.74
CA LYS A 20 -25.69 10.78 6.83
C LYS A 20 -26.70 10.43 5.72
N TYR A 21 -26.57 9.23 5.16
CA TYR A 21 -27.21 8.79 3.92
C TYR A 21 -28.07 7.52 4.05
N GLY A 22 -28.18 6.92 5.23
CA GLY A 22 -28.93 5.67 5.45
C GLY A 22 -30.45 5.82 5.52
N ARG A 23 -31.00 6.90 4.97
CA ARG A 23 -32.43 7.23 5.02
C ARG A 23 -33.19 6.43 3.96
N PRO A 24 -34.46 6.05 4.21
CA PRO A 24 -35.33 5.52 3.17
C PRO A 24 -35.37 6.44 1.95
N GLY A 25 -35.28 5.88 0.74
CA GLY A 25 -35.32 6.64 -0.51
C GLY A 25 -33.94 7.05 -1.05
N TYR A 26 -32.85 6.88 -0.29
CA TYR A 26 -31.52 7.23 -0.80
C TYR A 26 -31.10 6.30 -1.96
N LYS A 27 -30.76 6.91 -3.09
CA LYS A 27 -30.42 6.19 -4.32
C LYS A 27 -28.95 5.84 -4.39
N ILE A 28 -28.65 4.59 -4.75
CA ILE A 28 -27.31 4.09 -5.04
C ILE A 28 -27.33 3.38 -6.40
N TYR A 29 -26.26 3.52 -7.15
CA TYR A 29 -26.20 2.98 -8.52
C TYR A 29 -25.20 1.84 -8.60
N THR A 30 -25.51 0.76 -9.35
CA THR A 30 -24.50 -0.27 -9.66
C THR A 30 -23.42 0.28 -10.58
N VAL A 31 -22.39 -0.53 -10.89
CA VAL A 31 -21.38 -0.19 -11.90
C VAL A 31 -22.01 0.03 -13.28
N THR A 32 -23.05 -0.75 -13.59
CA THR A 32 -23.79 -0.68 -14.85
C THR A 32 -24.89 0.40 -14.85
N GLY A 33 -24.94 1.26 -13.82
CA GLY A 33 -25.91 2.35 -13.73
C GLY A 33 -27.31 1.93 -13.26
N LYS A 34 -27.52 0.68 -12.87
CA LYS A 34 -28.83 0.24 -12.35
C LYS A 34 -29.12 0.89 -10.99
N GLU A 35 -30.27 1.52 -10.88
CA GLU A 35 -30.72 2.16 -9.65
C GLU A 35 -31.10 1.13 -8.58
N ASN A 36 -30.68 1.41 -7.36
CA ASN A 36 -31.07 0.72 -6.15
C ASN A 36 -31.40 1.77 -5.10
N THR A 37 -32.33 1.45 -4.21
CA THR A 37 -32.80 2.40 -3.20
C THR A 37 -32.65 1.78 -1.82
N ILE A 38 -32.10 2.53 -0.87
CA ILE A 38 -32.10 2.15 0.54
C ILE A 38 -33.55 2.26 1.03
N GLU A 39 -34.14 1.14 1.46
CA GLU A 39 -35.47 1.17 2.10
C GLU A 39 -35.34 1.38 3.61
N ARG A 40 -34.40 0.68 4.24
CA ARG A 40 -34.20 0.73 5.68
C ARG A 40 -32.80 0.26 6.05
N VAL A 41 -32.24 0.85 7.10
CA VAL A 41 -31.02 0.36 7.76
C VAL A 41 -31.38 -0.01 9.19
N THR A 42 -30.96 -1.20 9.63
CA THR A 42 -31.07 -1.66 11.02
C THR A 42 -29.68 -1.88 11.60
N GLU A 43 -29.60 -2.27 12.87
CA GLU A 43 -28.34 -2.65 13.49
C GLU A 43 -27.62 -3.76 12.72
N LYS A 44 -28.37 -4.75 12.20
CA LYS A 44 -27.80 -5.95 11.58
C LYS A 44 -27.82 -5.93 10.04
N TYR A 45 -28.72 -5.16 9.42
CA TYR A 45 -28.98 -5.27 7.99
C TYR A 45 -29.19 -3.93 7.30
N VAL A 46 -28.86 -3.90 6.01
CA VAL A 46 -29.28 -2.86 5.05
C VAL A 46 -30.26 -3.52 4.08
N TYR A 47 -31.43 -2.90 3.90
CA TYR A 47 -32.46 -3.36 2.97
C TYR A 47 -32.39 -2.51 1.70
N ILE A 48 -32.10 -3.15 0.57
CA ILE A 48 -31.92 -2.49 -0.72
C ILE A 48 -32.99 -2.99 -1.70
N LYS A 49 -33.82 -2.07 -2.22
CA LYS A 49 -34.74 -2.36 -3.32
C LYS A 49 -34.06 -2.13 -4.66
N THR A 50 -34.06 -3.13 -5.52
CA THR A 50 -33.60 -3.00 -6.91
C THR A 50 -34.73 -2.49 -7.79
N SER A 51 -34.44 -1.71 -8.83
CA SER A 51 -35.46 -1.25 -9.80
C SER A 51 -36.27 -2.39 -10.45
N SER A 52 -35.68 -3.58 -10.59
CA SER A 52 -36.30 -4.76 -11.22
C SER A 52 -36.94 -5.76 -10.24
N GLY A 53 -36.99 -5.46 -8.94
CA GLY A 53 -37.38 -6.43 -7.91
C GLY A 53 -38.53 -5.96 -7.04
N ASN A 54 -39.51 -6.84 -6.81
CA ASN A 54 -40.68 -6.54 -5.98
C ASN A 54 -40.38 -6.56 -4.46
N LYS A 55 -39.28 -7.19 -4.02
CA LYS A 55 -38.86 -7.27 -2.61
C LYS A 55 -37.44 -6.75 -2.42
N ALA A 56 -37.19 -6.11 -1.28
CA ALA A 56 -35.86 -5.63 -0.94
C ALA A 56 -34.90 -6.77 -0.58
N ASN A 57 -33.70 -6.70 -1.15
CA ASN A 57 -32.58 -7.56 -0.82
C ASN A 57 -32.00 -7.16 0.54
N ARG A 58 -31.85 -8.15 1.42
CA ARG A 58 -31.28 -7.96 2.75
C ARG A 58 -29.77 -8.20 2.73
N ILE A 59 -28.99 -7.16 3.03
CA ILE A 59 -27.52 -7.21 3.09
C ILE A 59 -27.06 -7.17 4.55
N PRO A 60 -26.36 -8.21 5.06
CA PRO A 60 -25.81 -8.19 6.41
C PRO A 60 -24.71 -7.13 6.55
N ARG A 61 -24.82 -6.25 7.55
CA ARG A 61 -23.83 -5.20 7.81
C ARG A 61 -22.46 -5.76 8.17
N VAL A 62 -22.41 -6.87 8.90
CA VAL A 62 -21.16 -7.58 9.20
C VAL A 62 -20.38 -7.98 7.93
N LEU A 63 -21.08 -8.38 6.87
CA LEU A 63 -20.44 -8.73 5.58
C LEU A 63 -19.97 -7.49 4.83
N LEU A 64 -20.73 -6.40 4.89
CA LEU A 64 -20.32 -5.11 4.34
C LEU A 64 -19.06 -4.58 5.04
N ILE A 65 -19.04 -4.59 6.37
CA ILE A 65 -17.88 -4.20 7.19
C ILE A 65 -16.67 -5.06 6.84
N LYS A 66 -16.84 -6.38 6.72
CA LYS A 66 -15.75 -7.29 6.29
C LYS A 66 -15.21 -6.94 4.91
N ALA A 67 -16.09 -6.59 3.96
CA ALA A 67 -15.69 -6.17 2.62
C ALA A 67 -14.87 -4.86 2.63
N LEU A 68 -15.32 -3.89 3.40
CA LEU A 68 -14.63 -2.62 3.60
C LEU A 68 -13.29 -2.82 4.30
N ALA A 69 -13.20 -3.72 5.29
CA ALA A 69 -11.96 -4.04 5.98
C ALA A 69 -10.92 -4.68 5.04
N ILE A 70 -11.36 -5.56 4.13
CA ILE A 70 -10.52 -6.11 3.06
C ILE A 70 -10.00 -5.00 2.15
N LEU A 71 -10.84 -4.03 1.76
CA LEU A 71 -10.41 -2.89 0.95
C LEU A 71 -9.43 -1.99 1.71
N PHE A 72 -9.64 -1.70 2.99
CA PHE A 72 -8.67 -0.95 3.79
C PHE A 72 -7.32 -1.69 3.91
N HIS A 73 -7.35 -3.01 4.12
CA HIS A 73 -6.14 -3.82 4.19
C HIS A 73 -5.42 -3.90 2.83
N ARG A 74 -6.10 -4.23 1.73
CA ARG A 74 -5.48 -4.35 0.41
C ARG A 74 -5.17 -3.02 -0.24
N ARG A 75 -5.90 -1.96 0.11
CA ARG A 75 -5.94 -0.62 -0.51
C ARG A 75 -6.35 -0.57 -1.97
N VAL A 76 -6.24 -1.67 -2.70
CA VAL A 76 -6.68 -1.80 -4.08
C VAL A 76 -7.40 -3.12 -4.27
N ILE A 77 -8.55 -3.08 -4.94
CA ILE A 77 -9.31 -4.28 -5.29
C ILE A 77 -10.23 -4.00 -6.48
N THR A 78 -10.43 -4.99 -7.33
CA THR A 78 -11.54 -4.94 -8.30
C THR A 78 -12.84 -5.38 -7.64
N LEU A 79 -13.97 -4.80 -8.07
CA LEU A 79 -15.28 -5.22 -7.56
C LEU A 79 -15.56 -6.71 -7.85
N LYS A 80 -15.01 -7.24 -8.95
CA LYS A 80 -15.10 -8.66 -9.31
C LYS A 80 -14.37 -9.56 -8.30
N GLU A 81 -13.16 -9.19 -7.89
CA GLU A 81 -12.40 -9.93 -6.86
C GLU A 81 -13.12 -9.87 -5.52
N LEU A 82 -13.63 -8.70 -5.13
CA LEU A 82 -14.34 -8.55 -3.88
C LEU A 82 -15.60 -9.42 -3.84
N MET A 83 -16.33 -9.50 -4.96
CA MET A 83 -17.46 -10.42 -5.12
C MET A 83 -17.03 -11.89 -5.02
N ARG A 84 -15.86 -12.28 -5.55
CA ARG A 84 -15.36 -13.66 -5.44
C ARG A 84 -14.98 -14.05 -4.02
N ILE A 85 -14.33 -13.15 -3.26
CA ILE A 85 -13.82 -13.45 -1.91
C ILE A 85 -14.96 -13.75 -0.93
N GLN A 86 -16.17 -13.23 -1.14
CA GLN A 86 -17.28 -13.39 -0.20
C GLN A 86 -18.65 -13.68 -0.87
N LYS A 87 -18.68 -14.02 -2.16
CA LYS A 87 -19.91 -14.27 -2.96
C LYS A 87 -20.94 -13.14 -2.84
N PHE A 88 -20.49 -11.89 -2.98
CA PHE A 88 -21.35 -10.71 -2.80
C PHE A 88 -22.25 -10.40 -4.01
N SER A 89 -23.38 -9.74 -3.74
CA SER A 89 -24.30 -9.25 -4.77
C SER A 89 -23.81 -7.94 -5.41
N SER A 90 -24.36 -7.59 -6.57
CA SER A 90 -24.11 -6.31 -7.24
C SER A 90 -24.55 -5.09 -6.40
N ALA A 91 -25.59 -5.24 -5.58
CA ALA A 91 -26.05 -4.22 -4.64
C ALA A 91 -25.01 -3.96 -3.52
N MET A 92 -24.35 -5.01 -3.02
CA MET A 92 -23.25 -4.86 -2.06
C MET A 92 -22.07 -4.10 -2.68
N ALA A 93 -21.71 -4.42 -3.94
CA ALA A 93 -20.66 -3.71 -4.66
C ALA A 93 -21.00 -2.21 -4.86
N ALA A 94 -22.28 -1.89 -5.12
CA ALA A 94 -22.76 -0.51 -5.20
C ALA A 94 -22.61 0.23 -3.86
N LEU A 95 -22.98 -0.42 -2.75
CA LEU A 95 -22.80 0.13 -1.39
C LEU A 95 -21.33 0.41 -1.07
N ILE A 96 -20.45 -0.55 -1.31
CA ILE A 96 -19.01 -0.39 -1.05
C ILE A 96 -18.45 0.78 -1.85
N ARG A 97 -18.83 0.89 -3.13
CA ARG A 97 -18.38 1.99 -3.99
C ARG A 97 -18.81 3.35 -3.45
N ILE A 98 -20.09 3.51 -3.08
CA ILE A 98 -20.60 4.80 -2.61
C ILE A 98 -20.08 5.16 -1.20
N ILE A 99 -19.90 4.18 -0.32
CA ILE A 99 -19.32 4.38 1.02
C ILE A 99 -17.88 4.89 0.93
N MET A 100 -17.14 4.44 -0.09
CA MET A 100 -15.70 4.70 -0.21
C MET A 100 -15.35 5.77 -1.24
N VAL A 101 -16.34 6.37 -1.91
CA VAL A 101 -16.12 7.23 -3.09
C VAL A 101 -15.26 8.46 -2.79
N ASP A 102 -15.35 9.00 -1.58
CA ASP A 102 -14.60 10.19 -1.16
C ASP A 102 -13.10 9.91 -0.96
N ILE A 103 -12.77 8.67 -0.54
CA ILE A 103 -11.40 8.24 -0.21
C ILE A 103 -10.79 7.26 -1.23
N CYS A 104 -11.51 6.93 -2.31
CA CYS A 104 -11.03 6.07 -3.40
C CYS A 104 -10.86 6.84 -4.71
N LYS A 105 -9.86 6.45 -5.50
CA LYS A 105 -9.87 6.58 -6.96
C LYS A 105 -10.70 5.41 -7.53
N VAL A 106 -11.68 5.71 -8.38
CA VAL A 106 -12.50 4.72 -9.08
C VAL A 106 -12.06 4.66 -10.52
N ARG A 107 -11.60 3.49 -10.99
CA ARG A 107 -11.07 3.32 -12.34
C ARG A 107 -11.77 2.18 -13.08
N ARG A 108 -11.98 2.35 -14.38
CA ARG A 108 -12.34 1.26 -15.27
C ARG A 108 -11.06 0.58 -15.74
N THR A 109 -11.03 -0.74 -15.71
CA THR A 109 -9.96 -1.59 -16.22
C THR A 109 -10.57 -2.57 -17.22
N PRO A 110 -9.77 -3.21 -18.09
CA PRO A 110 -10.27 -4.29 -18.96
C PRO A 110 -10.97 -5.41 -18.18
N THR A 111 -10.59 -5.61 -16.92
CA THR A 111 -11.12 -6.65 -16.03
C THR A 111 -12.30 -6.22 -15.15
N GLY A 112 -12.72 -4.94 -15.19
CA GLY A 112 -13.87 -4.43 -14.45
C GLY A 112 -13.68 -3.03 -13.87
N VAL A 113 -14.17 -2.81 -12.64
CA VAL A 113 -13.96 -1.56 -11.91
C VAL A 113 -13.05 -1.81 -10.73
N ARG A 114 -11.98 -1.00 -10.64
CA ARG A 114 -10.98 -1.02 -9.57
C ARG A 114 -11.21 0.15 -8.63
N LEU A 115 -11.24 -0.15 -7.34
CA LEU A 115 -11.19 0.84 -6.26
C LEU A 115 -9.77 0.88 -5.72
N SER A 116 -9.16 2.06 -5.66
CA SER A 116 -7.84 2.27 -5.06
C SER A 116 -7.91 3.38 -4.02
N LEU A 117 -7.53 3.12 -2.77
CA LEU A 117 -7.53 4.11 -1.71
C LEU A 117 -6.50 5.22 -1.97
N LYS A 118 -6.93 6.46 -1.73
CA LYS A 118 -6.05 7.62 -1.58
C LYS A 118 -5.28 7.51 -0.26
N GLY A 119 -4.31 8.39 -0.04
CA GLY A 119 -3.38 8.28 1.09
C GLY A 119 -2.16 7.44 0.75
N LEU A 120 -1.13 7.54 1.57
CA LEU A 120 0.16 6.89 1.36
C LEU A 120 0.41 5.89 2.48
N ARG A 121 0.38 4.59 2.16
CA ARG A 121 0.80 3.57 3.11
C ARG A 121 2.32 3.52 3.22
N TYR A 122 2.83 3.83 4.40
CA TYR A 122 4.25 3.71 4.67
C TYR A 122 4.62 2.31 5.16
N ILE A 123 5.68 1.74 4.59
CA ILE A 123 6.19 0.41 4.90
C ILE A 123 7.58 0.57 5.51
N PHE A 124 7.72 0.20 6.79
CA PHE A 124 8.93 0.48 7.55
C PHE A 124 10.05 -0.51 7.17
N SER A 125 11.07 -0.03 6.45
CA SER A 125 12.27 -0.80 6.13
C SER A 125 13.41 -0.49 7.12
N GLY A 126 14.49 -1.27 7.04
CA GLY A 126 15.62 -1.16 7.99
C GLY A 126 15.35 -1.72 9.38
N ILE A 127 14.29 -2.52 9.54
CA ILE A 127 13.89 -3.13 10.83
C ILE A 127 14.75 -4.33 11.25
N SER A 128 15.65 -4.81 10.38
CA SER A 128 16.57 -5.92 10.67
C SER A 128 17.61 -5.62 11.75
N LYS A 129 17.64 -4.39 12.29
CA LYS A 129 18.60 -3.93 13.30
C LYS A 129 18.27 -4.37 14.74
N GLY A 130 17.11 -4.98 14.99
CA GLY A 130 16.81 -5.65 16.27
C GLY A 130 15.33 -5.64 16.68
N LYS A 131 14.94 -6.56 17.57
CA LYS A 131 13.54 -6.70 18.06
C LYS A 131 12.98 -5.39 18.65
N GLN A 132 13.83 -4.54 19.23
CA GLN A 132 13.40 -3.29 19.86
C GLN A 132 12.89 -2.25 18.84
N ASP A 133 13.49 -2.19 17.66
CA ASP A 133 13.10 -1.24 16.62
C ASP A 133 11.73 -1.64 16.02
N VAL A 134 11.48 -2.93 15.83
CA VAL A 134 10.15 -3.45 15.44
C VAL A 134 9.09 -3.14 16.50
N ARG A 135 9.40 -3.25 17.79
CA ARG A 135 8.49 -2.85 18.89
C ARG A 135 8.13 -1.37 18.83
N ILE A 136 9.11 -0.51 18.55
CA ILE A 136 8.87 0.94 18.42
C ILE A 136 7.93 1.19 17.24
N VAL A 137 8.17 0.55 16.09
CA VAL A 137 7.28 0.66 14.92
C VAL A 137 5.85 0.24 15.30
N LYS A 138 5.68 -0.92 15.92
CA LYS A 138 4.34 -1.41 16.30
C LYS A 138 3.62 -0.48 17.28
N SER A 139 4.29 -0.11 18.37
CA SER A 139 3.70 0.71 19.46
C SER A 139 3.33 2.12 19.01
N ASN A 140 3.88 2.59 17.88
CA ASN A 140 3.64 3.91 17.33
C ASN A 140 2.76 3.89 16.07
N GLY A 141 2.00 2.81 15.86
CA GLY A 141 1.00 2.72 14.80
C GLY A 141 1.55 2.26 13.44
N GLY A 142 2.77 1.71 13.39
CA GLY A 142 3.27 1.05 12.20
C GLY A 142 2.56 -0.28 11.95
N LEU A 143 2.05 -0.45 10.72
CA LEU A 143 1.24 -1.61 10.34
C LEU A 143 1.93 -2.57 9.37
N PHE A 144 2.89 -2.06 8.59
CA PHE A 144 3.60 -2.82 7.57
C PHE A 144 5.10 -2.63 7.70
N VAL A 145 5.84 -3.70 7.44
CA VAL A 145 7.29 -3.70 7.47
C VAL A 145 7.85 -4.30 6.19
N LEU A 146 9.06 -3.89 5.84
CA LEU A 146 9.80 -4.50 4.74
C LEU A 146 10.82 -5.49 5.30
N ILE A 147 10.79 -6.70 4.75
CA ILE A 147 11.81 -7.73 4.99
C ILE A 147 12.58 -7.95 3.70
N ASN A 148 13.90 -8.00 3.82
CA ASN A 148 14.79 -8.24 2.71
C ASN A 148 15.12 -9.74 2.66
N TYR A 149 14.69 -10.42 1.60
CA TYR A 149 14.89 -11.85 1.38
C TYR A 149 16.35 -12.25 1.47
N LEU A 150 17.28 -11.50 0.86
CA LEU A 150 18.71 -11.76 0.93
C LEU A 150 19.20 -11.93 2.38
N THR A 151 18.59 -11.20 3.33
CA THR A 151 18.98 -11.22 4.75
C THR A 151 18.33 -12.35 5.57
N VAL A 152 17.18 -12.89 5.14
CA VAL A 152 16.42 -13.90 5.90
C VAL A 152 16.39 -15.28 5.22
N ARG A 153 16.85 -15.40 3.98
CA ARG A 153 16.79 -16.65 3.19
C ARG A 153 17.53 -17.84 3.82
N SER A 154 18.51 -17.58 4.69
CA SER A 154 19.25 -18.63 5.40
C SER A 154 18.58 -19.05 6.73
N ASP A 155 17.57 -18.32 7.20
CA ASP A 155 16.83 -18.64 8.43
C ASP A 155 15.72 -19.66 8.13
N THR A 156 16.14 -20.92 7.97
CA THR A 156 15.25 -22.05 7.66
C THR A 156 14.25 -22.36 8.77
N ALA A 157 14.55 -21.96 10.01
CA ALA A 157 13.64 -22.05 11.15
C ALA A 157 12.54 -20.97 11.13
N ALA A 158 12.58 -20.03 10.18
CA ALA A 158 11.66 -18.90 10.07
C ALA A 158 11.57 -18.07 11.37
N THR A 159 12.70 -17.92 12.07
CA THR A 159 12.82 -17.14 13.31
C THR A 159 12.40 -15.69 13.09
N TRP A 160 12.73 -15.11 11.93
CA TRP A 160 12.31 -13.76 11.52
C TRP A 160 10.78 -13.61 11.58
N LYS A 161 10.04 -14.62 11.14
CA LYS A 161 8.57 -14.62 11.09
C LYS A 161 7.98 -14.78 12.49
N GLN A 162 8.55 -15.66 13.31
CA GLN A 162 8.15 -15.79 14.72
C GLN A 162 8.34 -14.47 15.47
N ASN A 163 9.50 -13.84 15.31
CA ASN A 163 9.81 -12.55 15.93
C ASN A 163 8.82 -11.46 15.54
N LEU A 164 8.39 -11.40 14.28
CA LEU A 164 7.36 -10.46 13.83
C LEU A 164 6.00 -10.76 14.49
N ARG A 165 5.60 -12.03 14.56
CA ARG A 165 4.33 -12.46 15.17
C ARG A 165 4.27 -12.12 16.66
N GLU A 166 5.34 -12.39 17.41
CA GLU A 166 5.48 -12.02 18.83
C GLU A 166 5.28 -10.51 19.06
N LEU A 167 5.61 -9.70 18.05
CA LEU A 167 5.51 -8.24 18.08
C LEU A 167 4.22 -7.72 17.44
N GLY A 168 3.26 -8.58 17.13
CA GLY A 168 1.95 -8.21 16.61
C GLY A 168 1.89 -7.95 15.11
N PHE A 169 2.89 -8.39 14.35
CA PHE A 169 2.90 -8.45 12.88
C PHE A 169 2.57 -9.88 12.44
N ASP A 170 1.29 -10.24 12.52
CA ASP A 170 0.83 -11.62 12.48
C ASP A 170 0.14 -12.07 11.18
N TYR A 171 -0.31 -11.13 10.36
CA TYR A 171 -1.04 -11.44 9.13
C TYR A 171 -0.80 -10.40 8.05
N LYS A 172 -0.37 -10.86 6.87
CA LYS A 172 -0.28 -10.08 5.61
C LYS A 172 0.20 -8.64 5.83
N CYS A 173 1.39 -8.48 6.42
CA CYS A 173 1.96 -7.19 6.82
C CYS A 173 3.41 -6.98 6.36
N VAL A 174 4.00 -7.97 5.67
CA VAL A 174 5.38 -7.90 5.16
C VAL A 174 5.37 -7.56 3.68
N LEU A 175 6.03 -6.47 3.29
CA LEU A 175 6.54 -6.31 1.92
C LEU A 175 7.86 -7.07 1.83
N LEU A 176 7.94 -8.06 0.94
CA LEU A 176 9.17 -8.79 0.71
C LEU A 176 9.94 -8.16 -0.45
N ASP A 177 11.17 -7.75 -0.19
CA ASP A 177 12.14 -7.27 -1.19
C ASP A 177 13.16 -8.39 -1.45
N PRO A 178 13.42 -8.80 -2.71
CA PRO A 178 14.47 -9.76 -3.05
C PRO A 178 15.84 -9.40 -2.47
N GLY A 179 16.18 -8.11 -2.45
CA GLY A 179 17.44 -7.60 -1.92
C GLY A 179 18.55 -7.39 -2.96
N GLU A 180 18.23 -7.26 -4.25
CA GLU A 180 19.20 -7.05 -5.35
C GLU A 180 20.11 -5.83 -5.09
N LYS A 181 19.54 -4.70 -4.66
CA LYS A 181 20.33 -3.53 -4.24
C LYS A 181 21.30 -3.86 -3.10
N THR A 182 20.87 -4.65 -2.12
CA THR A 182 21.72 -5.04 -0.98
C THR A 182 22.86 -5.94 -1.43
N LEU A 183 22.59 -6.87 -2.35
CA LEU A 183 23.60 -7.72 -2.98
C LEU A 183 24.63 -6.88 -3.75
N HIS A 184 24.16 -5.92 -4.55
CA HIS A 184 25.02 -5.00 -5.31
C HIS A 184 25.93 -4.15 -4.41
N GLU A 185 25.37 -3.56 -3.35
CA GLU A 185 26.13 -2.78 -2.38
C GLU A 185 27.16 -3.62 -1.62
N ALA A 186 26.83 -4.88 -1.29
CA ALA A 186 27.75 -5.80 -0.65
C ALA A 186 28.91 -6.20 -1.58
N LYS A 187 28.62 -6.49 -2.86
CA LYS A 187 29.64 -6.78 -3.88
C LYS A 187 30.59 -5.60 -4.09
N LYS A 188 30.07 -4.37 -4.15
CA LYS A 188 30.90 -3.14 -4.21
C LYS A 188 31.85 -2.98 -3.01
N LYS A 189 31.50 -3.56 -1.86
CA LYS A 189 32.34 -3.58 -0.65
C LYS A 189 33.23 -4.82 -0.57
N GLY A 190 33.39 -5.57 -1.66
CA GLY A 190 34.22 -6.78 -1.73
C GLY A 190 33.65 -8.00 -1.02
N LYS A 191 32.37 -7.99 -0.61
CA LYS A 191 31.75 -9.16 0.02
C LYS A 191 31.28 -10.15 -1.04
N ILE A 192 31.60 -11.42 -0.83
CA ILE A 192 31.11 -12.53 -1.65
C ILE A 192 29.82 -13.05 -1.01
N LEU A 193 28.70 -12.90 -1.72
CA LEU A 193 27.39 -13.41 -1.31
C LEU A 193 26.81 -14.26 -2.43
N LYS A 194 26.13 -15.36 -2.08
CA LYS A 194 25.37 -16.17 -3.04
C LYS A 194 24.39 -15.26 -3.79
N PRO A 195 24.30 -15.30 -5.13
CA PRO A 195 23.26 -14.59 -5.88
C PRO A 195 21.85 -14.95 -5.40
N ILE A 196 20.87 -14.14 -5.77
CA ILE A 196 19.46 -14.47 -5.51
C ILE A 196 19.03 -15.47 -6.58
N ASP A 197 18.56 -16.63 -6.13
CA ASP A 197 17.97 -17.64 -7.00
C ASP A 197 16.45 -17.41 -7.08
N ILE A 198 15.91 -17.37 -8.29
CA ILE A 198 14.51 -17.02 -8.53
C ILE A 198 13.54 -18.12 -8.06
N ASP A 199 13.95 -19.38 -8.10
CA ASP A 199 13.15 -20.52 -7.66
C ASP A 199 13.12 -20.64 -6.14
N GLU A 200 14.26 -20.43 -5.49
CA GLU A 200 14.36 -20.31 -4.04
C GLU A 200 13.50 -19.14 -3.55
N TYR A 201 13.56 -17.99 -4.22
CA TYR A 201 12.73 -16.83 -3.89
C TYR A 201 11.24 -17.11 -4.07
N ALA A 202 10.83 -17.69 -5.21
CA ALA A 202 9.44 -18.07 -5.46
C ALA A 202 8.91 -19.05 -4.40
N SER A 203 9.72 -20.04 -4.03
CA SER A 203 9.40 -21.02 -2.99
C SER A 203 9.23 -20.35 -1.62
N PHE A 204 10.12 -19.42 -1.28
CA PHE A 204 10.02 -18.62 -0.06
C PHE A 204 8.72 -17.80 -0.01
N VAL A 205 8.34 -17.17 -1.13
CA VAL A 205 7.08 -16.41 -1.23
C VAL A 205 5.88 -17.31 -0.97
N LYS A 206 5.84 -18.51 -1.58
CA LYS A 206 4.76 -19.49 -1.38
C LYS A 206 4.69 -19.96 0.07
N GLN A 207 5.84 -20.33 0.64
CA GLN A 207 5.96 -20.86 2.00
C GLN A 207 5.47 -19.86 3.05
N HIS A 208 5.74 -18.57 2.85
CA HIS A 208 5.43 -17.51 3.81
C HIS A 208 4.26 -16.61 3.40
N ARG A 209 3.40 -17.11 2.50
CA ARG A 209 2.24 -16.36 1.99
C ARG A 209 1.29 -15.87 3.08
N ASP A 210 1.27 -16.46 4.26
CA ASP A 210 0.38 -16.03 5.35
C ASP A 210 0.77 -14.68 5.97
N ILE A 211 2.07 -14.34 5.96
CA ILE A 211 2.59 -13.09 6.52
C ILE A 211 2.98 -12.06 5.44
N ILE A 212 3.35 -12.53 4.24
CA ILE A 212 3.70 -11.67 3.10
C ILE A 212 2.45 -10.98 2.56
N TYR A 213 2.41 -9.66 2.72
CA TYR A 213 1.38 -8.76 2.17
C TYR A 213 1.49 -8.69 0.65
N GLN A 214 2.67 -8.30 0.16
CA GLN A 214 3.06 -8.20 -1.25
C GLN A 214 4.56 -8.50 -1.36
N TYR A 215 5.04 -8.80 -2.55
CA TYR A 215 6.46 -9.05 -2.80
C TYR A 215 6.89 -8.36 -4.10
N LEU A 216 8.12 -7.86 -4.13
CA LEU A 216 8.70 -7.26 -5.31
C LEU A 216 9.23 -8.33 -6.26
N THR A 217 9.21 -8.04 -7.56
CA THR A 217 9.94 -8.84 -8.55
C THR A 217 11.45 -8.74 -8.33
N ILE A 218 12.21 -9.72 -8.82
CA ILE A 218 13.67 -9.65 -8.87
C ILE A 218 14.07 -8.77 -10.03
N ASP A 219 14.55 -7.56 -9.73
CA ASP A 219 15.01 -6.61 -10.72
C ASP A 219 16.50 -6.77 -11.02
N LYS A 220 16.87 -6.56 -12.28
CA LYS A 220 18.26 -6.52 -12.70
C LYS A 220 18.60 -5.09 -13.11
N ILE A 221 19.57 -4.50 -12.41
CA ILE A 221 19.99 -3.11 -12.60
C ILE A 221 20.39 -2.92 -14.06
N ALA A 222 19.78 -1.91 -14.72
CA ALA A 222 19.98 -1.57 -16.13
C ALA A 222 19.60 -2.67 -17.16
N ASP A 223 18.79 -3.66 -16.75
CA ASP A 223 18.34 -4.77 -17.61
C ASP A 223 16.81 -4.97 -17.46
N PRO A 224 16.01 -4.12 -18.13
CA PRO A 224 14.55 -4.17 -18.05
C PRO A 224 13.97 -5.47 -18.62
N GLU A 225 14.59 -6.07 -19.64
CA GLU A 225 14.11 -7.30 -20.27
C GLU A 225 14.24 -8.50 -19.32
N THR A 226 15.38 -8.64 -18.64
CA THR A 226 15.53 -9.69 -17.61
C THR A 226 14.56 -9.44 -16.46
N THR A 227 14.38 -8.20 -16.03
CA THR A 227 13.41 -7.83 -14.99
C THR A 227 11.98 -8.24 -15.39
N LYS A 228 11.60 -8.00 -16.64
CA LYS A 228 10.30 -8.39 -17.18
C LYS A 228 10.14 -9.91 -17.23
N SER A 229 11.15 -10.62 -17.70
CA SER A 229 11.17 -12.10 -17.72
C SER A 229 11.00 -12.69 -16.31
N ASN A 230 11.76 -12.19 -15.34
CA ASN A 230 11.64 -12.59 -13.93
C ASN A 230 10.24 -12.31 -13.38
N THR A 231 9.67 -11.16 -13.73
CA THR A 231 8.32 -10.78 -13.31
C THR A 231 7.29 -11.77 -13.81
N LEU A 232 7.29 -12.07 -15.11
CA LEU A 232 6.36 -13.03 -15.73
C LEU A 232 6.54 -14.45 -15.17
N TYR A 233 7.79 -14.87 -14.96
CA TYR A 233 8.09 -16.15 -14.33
C TYR A 233 7.48 -16.24 -12.93
N LEU A 234 7.72 -15.24 -12.07
CA LEU A 234 7.18 -15.18 -10.72
C LEU A 234 5.64 -15.15 -10.70
N GLU A 235 5.00 -14.44 -11.64
CA GLU A 235 3.54 -14.48 -11.78
C GLU A 235 3.04 -15.92 -11.97
N GLN A 236 3.66 -16.65 -12.90
CA GLN A 236 3.27 -18.01 -13.26
C GLN A 236 3.51 -18.98 -12.12
N VAL A 237 4.73 -19.01 -11.57
CA VAL A 237 5.08 -20.04 -10.58
C VAL A 237 4.43 -19.78 -9.24
N VAL A 238 4.35 -18.53 -8.78
CA VAL A 238 3.78 -18.20 -7.46
C VAL A 238 2.25 -18.16 -7.49
N GLY A 239 1.63 -17.99 -8.67
CA GLY A 239 0.19 -17.98 -8.85
C GLY A 239 -0.50 -16.69 -8.37
N HIS A 240 0.29 -15.65 -8.11
CA HIS A 240 -0.18 -14.28 -7.90
C HIS A 240 0.89 -13.31 -8.39
N LYS A 241 0.51 -12.07 -8.70
CA LYS A 241 1.42 -11.11 -9.31
C LYS A 241 2.40 -10.50 -8.29
N PRO A 242 3.71 -10.39 -8.60
CA PRO A 242 4.61 -9.53 -7.85
C PRO A 242 4.29 -8.05 -8.12
N ILE A 243 4.86 -7.17 -7.32
CA ILE A 243 4.99 -5.75 -7.66
C ILE A 243 6.17 -5.62 -8.64
N PRO A 244 5.95 -5.22 -9.91
CA PRO A 244 7.03 -4.97 -10.84
C PRO A 244 7.81 -3.72 -10.45
N VAL A 245 9.10 -3.69 -10.77
CA VAL A 245 9.98 -2.55 -10.52
C VAL A 245 10.29 -1.84 -11.83
N TYR A 246 9.86 -0.59 -11.95
CA TYR A 246 10.27 0.33 -13.00
C TYR A 246 11.40 1.22 -12.48
N HIS A 247 12.51 1.25 -13.21
CA HIS A 247 13.63 2.16 -12.93
C HIS A 247 13.45 3.46 -13.69
N VAL A 248 13.61 4.60 -13.02
CA VAL A 248 13.44 5.93 -13.63
C VAL A 248 14.47 6.27 -14.72
N GLN A 249 15.50 5.44 -14.89
CA GLN A 249 16.47 5.52 -15.99
C GLN A 249 15.93 4.90 -17.30
N ASN A 250 14.90 4.05 -17.22
CA ASN A 250 14.31 3.40 -18.39
C ASN A 250 13.30 4.34 -19.06
N SER A 251 13.00 4.07 -20.32
CA SER A 251 12.00 4.84 -21.06
C SER A 251 10.58 4.65 -20.48
N LEU A 252 9.71 5.64 -20.64
CA LEU A 252 8.35 5.57 -20.09
C LEU A 252 7.47 4.50 -20.76
N GLU A 253 7.88 3.99 -21.91
CA GLU A 253 7.24 2.87 -22.61
C GLU A 253 7.31 1.59 -21.76
N VAL A 254 8.41 1.38 -21.02
CA VAL A 254 8.51 0.27 -20.07
C VAL A 254 7.50 0.42 -18.94
N LEU A 255 7.28 1.65 -18.45
CA LEU A 255 6.27 1.90 -17.44
C LEU A 255 4.86 1.69 -18.00
N GLN A 256 4.59 2.18 -19.21
CA GLN A 256 3.33 2.00 -19.93
C GLN A 256 2.98 0.51 -20.06
N ASP A 257 3.93 -0.35 -20.42
CA ASP A 257 3.73 -1.81 -20.51
C ASP A 257 3.21 -2.41 -19.20
N TYR A 258 3.78 -2.04 -18.04
CA TYR A 258 3.26 -2.47 -16.74
C TYR A 258 1.87 -1.90 -16.44
N VAL A 259 1.57 -0.67 -16.86
CA VAL A 259 0.23 -0.08 -16.71
C VAL A 259 -0.79 -0.85 -17.53
N ASP A 260 -0.47 -1.18 -18.78
CA ASP A 260 -1.35 -1.87 -19.73
C ASP A 260 -1.62 -3.32 -19.31
N GLN A 261 -0.61 -3.99 -18.72
CA GLN A 261 -0.77 -5.31 -18.09
C GLN A 261 -1.63 -5.28 -16.80
N GLY A 262 -2.01 -4.09 -16.33
CA GLY A 262 -3.01 -3.92 -15.28
C GLY A 262 -2.52 -4.33 -13.89
N TYR A 263 -1.23 -4.20 -13.57
CA TYR A 263 -0.72 -4.44 -12.21
C TYR A 263 -1.45 -3.56 -11.18
N GLU A 264 -1.61 -4.10 -9.97
CA GLU A 264 -2.32 -3.40 -8.88
C GLU A 264 -1.55 -2.17 -8.38
N VAL A 265 -0.22 -2.29 -8.35
CA VAL A 265 0.76 -1.28 -7.99
C VAL A 265 2.07 -1.57 -8.75
N ILE A 266 2.82 -0.52 -9.09
CA ILE A 266 4.13 -0.60 -9.73
C ILE A 266 5.13 0.13 -8.84
N ALA A 267 6.29 -0.47 -8.55
CA ALA A 267 7.35 0.17 -7.79
C ALA A 267 8.20 1.08 -8.68
N ILE A 268 8.48 2.30 -8.21
CA ILE A 268 9.35 3.27 -8.87
C ILE A 268 10.70 3.27 -8.16
N GLY A 269 11.69 2.64 -8.78
CA GLY A 269 13.05 2.46 -8.29
C GLY A 269 14.09 3.34 -8.99
N GLY A 270 15.35 3.25 -8.56
CA GLY A 270 16.49 3.93 -9.20
C GLY A 270 16.59 5.44 -8.96
N SER A 271 15.59 6.08 -8.32
CA SER A 271 15.55 7.54 -8.13
C SER A 271 16.70 8.10 -7.28
N VAL A 272 17.31 7.27 -6.41
CA VAL A 272 18.47 7.64 -5.59
C VAL A 272 19.70 8.02 -6.42
N PHE A 273 19.83 7.47 -7.63
CA PHE A 273 20.94 7.75 -8.55
C PHE A 273 20.70 8.99 -9.42
N VAL A 274 19.58 9.69 -9.19
CA VAL A 274 19.20 10.88 -9.93
C VAL A 274 19.25 12.10 -9.00
N GLY A 275 19.83 13.19 -9.49
CA GLY A 275 19.91 14.46 -8.77
C GLY A 275 18.53 15.05 -8.43
N PRO A 276 18.40 15.88 -7.37
CA PRO A 276 17.10 16.32 -6.85
C PRO A 276 16.17 16.96 -7.89
N LYS A 277 16.68 17.92 -8.68
CA LYS A 277 15.90 18.61 -9.73
C LYS A 277 15.37 17.64 -10.78
N ARG A 278 16.23 16.73 -11.26
CA ARG A 278 15.84 15.74 -12.28
C ARG A 278 14.86 14.70 -11.70
N ARG A 279 15.00 14.34 -10.42
CA ARG A 279 14.06 13.44 -9.74
C ARG A 279 12.65 14.02 -9.70
N VAL A 280 12.52 15.31 -9.39
CA VAL A 280 11.25 16.04 -9.45
C VAL A 280 10.67 16.01 -10.86
N GLN A 281 11.47 16.33 -11.88
CA GLN A 281 11.00 16.30 -13.28
C GLN A 281 10.47 14.92 -13.70
N LEU A 282 11.18 13.85 -13.35
CA LEU A 282 10.78 12.47 -13.67
C LEU A 282 9.48 12.10 -12.95
N PHE A 283 9.31 12.47 -11.68
CA PHE A 283 8.08 12.22 -10.95
C PHE A 283 6.92 13.07 -11.49
N ASP A 284 7.15 14.35 -11.82
CA ASP A 284 6.16 15.20 -12.49
C ASP A 284 5.68 14.54 -13.79
N GLU A 285 6.59 14.02 -14.61
CA GLU A 285 6.27 13.34 -15.86
C GLU A 285 5.46 12.04 -15.64
N ILE A 286 5.90 11.19 -14.71
CA ILE A 286 5.21 9.93 -14.36
C ILE A 286 3.80 10.20 -13.86
N PHE A 287 3.64 11.09 -12.89
CA PHE A 287 2.32 11.37 -12.32
C PHE A 287 1.44 12.15 -13.30
N LYS A 288 1.98 13.05 -14.13
CA LYS A 288 1.21 13.70 -15.19
C LYS A 288 0.62 12.69 -16.16
N ARG A 289 1.37 11.66 -16.56
CA ARG A 289 0.95 10.68 -17.57
C ARG A 289 0.10 9.53 -16.98
N PHE A 290 0.38 9.10 -15.76
CA PHE A 290 -0.13 7.82 -15.25
C PHE A 290 -0.89 7.90 -13.92
N ASN A 291 -1.03 9.08 -13.28
CA ASN A 291 -1.70 9.20 -11.97
C ASN A 291 -3.13 8.67 -11.94
N ASP A 292 -3.83 8.72 -13.08
CA ASP A 292 -5.23 8.31 -13.20
C ASP A 292 -5.40 6.87 -13.66
N THR A 293 -4.31 6.19 -14.07
CA THR A 293 -4.34 4.83 -14.59
C THR A 293 -3.63 3.84 -13.67
N ALA A 294 -2.55 4.25 -13.00
CA ALA A 294 -1.69 3.39 -12.19
C ALA A 294 -1.59 3.80 -10.72
N ASN A 295 -1.14 2.86 -9.87
CA ASN A 295 -0.79 3.11 -8.48
C ASN A 295 0.71 2.90 -8.34
N PHE A 296 1.39 3.79 -7.62
CA PHE A 296 2.84 3.75 -7.51
C PHE A 296 3.33 3.52 -6.08
N HIS A 297 4.31 2.63 -5.94
CA HIS A 297 5.08 2.43 -4.73
C HIS A 297 6.42 3.17 -4.85
N ALA A 298 6.72 4.08 -3.92
CA ALA A 298 8.01 4.77 -3.91
C ALA A 298 9.07 3.90 -3.23
N LEU A 299 9.94 3.28 -4.03
CA LEU A 299 10.94 2.33 -3.52
C LEU A 299 12.12 3.09 -2.88
N GLY A 300 12.32 2.89 -1.58
CA GLY A 300 13.41 3.50 -0.82
C GLY A 300 13.38 5.04 -0.75
N LEU A 301 12.22 5.68 -0.90
CA LEU A 301 12.09 7.14 -0.94
C LEU A 301 11.92 7.72 0.47
N GLY A 302 13.01 8.25 1.03
CA GLY A 302 13.03 8.82 2.38
C GLY A 302 12.64 10.30 2.51
N SER A 303 12.46 11.03 1.40
CA SER A 303 12.18 12.48 1.42
C SER A 303 10.71 12.76 1.70
N THR A 304 10.40 13.37 2.83
CA THR A 304 9.02 13.75 3.19
C THR A 304 8.42 14.73 2.19
N GLU A 305 9.20 15.68 1.67
CA GLU A 305 8.75 16.60 0.62
C GLU A 305 8.24 15.84 -0.61
N LEU A 306 9.02 14.89 -1.13
CA LEU A 306 8.64 14.11 -2.32
C LEU A 306 7.51 13.12 -2.04
N LEU A 307 7.40 12.61 -0.81
CA LEU A 307 6.28 11.77 -0.39
C LEU A 307 4.96 12.56 -0.31
N LEU A 308 5.02 13.84 0.05
CA LEU A 308 3.86 14.73 0.16
C LEU A 308 3.50 15.42 -1.16
N ARG A 309 4.46 15.59 -2.06
CA ARG A 309 4.25 16.27 -3.35
C ARG A 309 3.44 15.44 -4.35
N TYR A 310 3.49 14.11 -4.25
CA TYR A 310 2.86 13.22 -5.21
C TYR A 310 1.91 12.21 -4.54
N PRO A 311 0.85 11.78 -5.23
CA PRO A 311 -0.16 10.86 -4.71
C PRO A 311 0.32 9.40 -4.74
N TRP A 312 1.42 9.11 -4.05
CA TRP A 312 1.93 7.74 -3.90
C TRP A 312 0.90 6.84 -3.25
N PHE A 313 0.77 5.61 -3.77
CA PHE A 313 -0.10 4.59 -3.18
C PHE A 313 0.52 3.99 -1.91
N SER A 314 1.84 3.82 -1.94
CA SER A 314 2.65 3.39 -0.80
C SER A 314 4.10 3.82 -0.99
N ALA A 315 4.89 3.73 0.07
CA ALA A 315 6.32 3.96 0.03
C ALA A 315 7.01 3.08 1.07
N ASP A 316 8.28 2.77 0.84
CA ASP A 316 9.16 2.24 1.87
C ASP A 316 10.41 3.12 1.99
N ALA A 317 10.90 3.27 3.22
CA ALA A 317 12.28 3.67 3.47
C ALA A 317 12.64 3.39 4.93
N SER A 318 13.93 3.56 5.22
CA SER A 318 14.46 3.56 6.59
C SER A 318 14.61 4.98 7.16
N SER A 319 14.03 6.00 6.52
CA SER A 319 14.19 7.41 6.95
C SER A 319 13.61 7.70 8.32
N TRP A 320 12.68 6.87 8.81
CA TRP A 320 12.21 6.94 10.19
C TRP A 320 13.35 6.79 11.22
N LEU A 321 14.43 6.05 10.87
CA LEU A 321 15.63 5.90 11.70
C LEU A 321 16.43 7.20 11.88
N ASN A 322 16.19 8.22 11.05
CA ASN A 322 16.92 9.49 11.09
C ASN A 322 16.74 10.24 12.43
N GLY A 323 15.66 9.96 13.17
CA GLY A 323 15.47 10.50 14.53
C GLY A 323 16.56 10.04 15.51
N ARG A 324 17.07 8.82 15.34
CA ARG A 324 18.19 8.28 16.11
C ARG A 324 19.54 8.64 15.48
N ILE A 325 19.69 8.44 14.16
CA ILE A 325 20.99 8.55 13.47
C ILE A 325 21.43 10.01 13.34
N PHE A 326 20.52 10.88 12.92
CA PHE A 326 20.83 12.27 12.57
C PHE A 326 20.15 13.29 13.50
N ARG A 327 19.43 12.82 14.54
CA ARG A 327 18.65 13.68 15.43
C ARG A 327 17.64 14.53 14.66
N ASN A 328 16.93 13.90 13.71
CA ASN A 328 15.97 14.55 12.81
C ASN A 328 14.54 13.98 12.96
N LEU A 329 13.60 14.86 13.33
CA LEU A 329 12.16 14.61 13.32
C LEU A 329 11.58 14.96 11.96
N LEU A 330 10.80 14.05 11.40
CA LEU A 330 10.10 14.24 10.13
C LEU A 330 8.75 14.90 10.38
N SER A 331 8.44 15.99 9.66
CA SER A 331 7.17 16.71 9.75
C SER A 331 6.61 17.01 8.37
N PHE A 332 5.36 17.49 8.30
CA PHE A 332 4.75 17.88 7.03
C PHE A 332 5.39 19.13 6.40
N GLN A 333 6.09 19.93 7.20
CA GLN A 333 6.79 21.14 6.77
C GLN A 333 8.29 20.89 6.52
N GLY A 334 8.75 19.65 6.63
CA GLY A 334 10.15 19.28 6.47
C GLY A 334 10.75 18.66 7.72
N THR A 335 12.07 18.76 7.87
CA THR A 335 12.81 18.12 8.96
C THR A 335 13.08 19.11 10.09
N VAL A 336 12.82 18.70 11.33
CA VAL A 336 13.08 19.48 12.55
C VAL A 336 14.12 18.77 13.39
N ARG A 337 15.06 19.50 14.00
CA ARG A 337 16.06 18.91 14.89
C ARG A 337 15.39 18.38 16.16
N VAL A 338 15.79 17.20 16.61
CA VAL A 338 15.26 16.59 17.83
C VAL A 338 15.63 17.46 19.05
N PRO A 339 14.66 17.90 19.87
CA PRO A 339 14.92 18.68 21.07
C PRO A 339 15.86 17.96 22.05
N ALA A 340 16.64 18.72 22.83
CA ALA A 340 17.63 18.16 23.77
C ALA A 340 17.02 17.18 24.78
N TRP A 341 15.79 17.43 25.22
CA TRP A 341 15.05 16.59 26.18
C TRP A 341 14.50 15.29 25.58
N MET A 342 14.39 15.19 24.26
CA MET A 342 13.80 14.01 23.60
C MET A 342 14.88 12.95 23.35
N ASN A 343 14.71 11.76 23.93
CA ASN A 343 15.64 10.65 23.72
C ASN A 343 15.45 10.00 22.33
N SER A 344 16.39 9.12 21.94
CA SER A 344 16.38 8.46 20.64
C SER A 344 15.18 7.54 20.41
N ARG A 345 14.61 6.93 21.46
CA ARG A 345 13.42 6.05 21.33
C ARG A 345 12.20 6.89 20.98
N ASP A 346 12.02 8.02 21.65
CA ASP A 346 10.89 8.92 21.42
C ASP A 346 10.99 9.61 20.06
N ALA A 347 12.20 9.97 19.63
CA ALA A 347 12.44 10.51 18.29
C ALA A 347 12.07 9.51 17.17
N LEU A 348 12.38 8.22 17.35
CA LEU A 348 11.93 7.18 16.42
C LEU A 348 10.41 7.02 16.45
N GLY A 349 9.83 6.94 17.64
CA GLY A 349 8.38 6.83 17.81
C GLY A 349 7.65 7.99 17.14
N PHE A 350 8.16 9.21 17.26
CA PHE A 350 7.63 10.38 16.55
C PHE A 350 7.63 10.19 15.04
N ASN A 351 8.77 9.80 14.45
CA ASN A 351 8.86 9.59 13.01
C ASN A 351 7.93 8.47 12.53
N VAL A 352 7.78 7.39 13.31
CA VAL A 352 6.82 6.32 13.00
C VAL A 352 5.40 6.87 12.97
N ARG A 353 4.97 7.62 14.00
CA ARG A 353 3.62 8.21 14.05
C ARG A 353 3.36 9.15 12.88
N MET A 354 4.34 10.00 12.52
CA MET A 354 4.20 10.89 11.37
C MET A 354 3.99 10.10 10.08
N LEU A 355 4.86 9.14 9.79
CA LEU A 355 4.79 8.37 8.56
C LEU A 355 3.55 7.46 8.50
N SER A 356 3.13 6.87 9.62
CA SER A 356 1.87 6.12 9.71
C SER A 356 0.65 6.99 9.45
N SER A 357 0.67 8.27 9.86
CA SER A 357 -0.46 9.19 9.65
C SER A 357 -0.72 9.51 8.17
N LEU A 358 0.27 9.31 7.29
CA LEU A 358 0.13 9.53 5.85
C LEU A 358 -0.90 8.60 5.20
N GLU A 359 -1.18 7.44 5.80
CA GLU A 359 -2.11 6.47 5.24
C GLU A 359 -3.56 6.97 5.21
N ASP A 360 -3.91 7.83 6.18
CA ASP A 360 -5.26 8.38 6.37
C ASP A 360 -5.41 9.82 5.86
N ARG A 361 -4.36 10.39 5.25
CA ARG A 361 -4.44 11.68 4.56
C ARG A 361 -5.11 11.51 3.19
N TYR A 362 -6.43 11.47 3.18
CA TYR A 362 -7.23 11.31 1.96
C TYR A 362 -7.51 12.63 1.23
N THR A 363 -7.56 13.73 1.97
CA THR A 363 -7.61 15.11 1.47
C THR A 363 -6.20 15.71 1.57
N ASP A 364 -5.82 16.50 0.58
CA ASP A 364 -4.57 17.28 0.57
C ASP A 364 -3.26 16.44 0.67
N ILE A 365 -3.10 15.51 -0.28
CA ILE A 365 -1.78 15.09 -0.80
C ILE A 365 -1.47 15.84 -2.10
N GLN A 366 -2.40 16.66 -2.60
CA GLN A 366 -2.23 17.42 -3.84
C GLN A 366 -2.79 18.82 -3.64
N ILE A 367 -1.87 19.76 -3.39
CA ILE A 367 -2.01 21.22 -3.42
C ILE A 367 -3.01 21.79 -2.41
N ASN A 368 -2.48 22.48 -1.39
CA ASN A 368 -3.14 23.66 -0.88
C ASN A 368 -2.17 24.84 -0.98
N ILE A 369 -2.45 25.77 -1.89
CA ILE A 369 -1.69 27.01 -2.12
C ILE A 369 -2.05 28.08 -1.07
N ASP A 370 -3.06 27.86 -0.22
CA ASP A 370 -3.51 28.81 0.81
C ASP A 370 -2.64 28.79 2.09
N LEU A 371 -1.43 28.24 2.02
CA LEU A 371 -0.42 28.31 3.08
C LEU A 371 0.91 28.93 2.61
N LEU A 372 0.91 29.67 1.51
CA LEU A 372 1.90 30.74 1.35
C LEU A 372 1.46 31.91 2.24
N PRO A 373 2.35 32.53 3.02
CA PRO A 373 2.04 33.84 3.56
C PRO A 373 1.76 34.79 2.37
N PRO A 374 0.79 35.71 2.47
CA PRO A 374 0.63 36.72 1.45
C PRO A 374 1.95 37.52 1.35
N SER A 375 2.41 37.73 0.12
CA SER A 375 3.35 38.80 -0.18
C SER A 375 2.63 40.14 -0.18
#